data_AF-A0A8J5FY61-F1
#
_entry.id   AF-A0A8J5FY61-F1
#
_cell.length_a   1.000
_cell.length_b   1.000
_cell.length_c   1.000
_cell.angle_alpha   90.00
_cell.angle_beta   90.00
_cell.angle_gamma   90.00
#
_symmetry.space_group_name_H-M   'P 1'
#
loop_
_entity.id
_entity.type
_entity.pdbx_description
1 polymer ?
#
loop_
_entity_poly.entity_id
_entity_poly.type
_entity_poly.pdbx_seq_one_letter_code
_entity_poly.pdbx_strand_id
1 'polypeptide(L)'
;MLGAAGRRILGFGLGKRAPASATAWRGYHERVVDHYDNPRNVGSFDKNDPSVGTGLVGAPACGDVMKLQIKVDDTTGKIVDACFKTFGCGSAIASSSVATEWVKGKQMEEVLSIKNTDIAKHLSLPPVKLHCSMLAEDAIKAAVKDYEAKKVKSTGKTEAVQTDKVANA
;
A
#
# COMPACT_ATOMS: atom_id res chain seq x y z
N MET A 1 70.80 -47.80 -33.14
CA MET A 1 69.97 -47.62 -34.34
C MET A 1 68.57 -47.19 -33.91
N LEU A 2 68.14 -46.03 -34.42
CA LEU A 2 66.77 -45.54 -34.67
C LEU A 2 65.64 -45.80 -33.65
N GLY A 3 64.92 -44.73 -33.30
CA GLY A 3 63.48 -44.86 -33.06
C GLY A 3 62.79 -43.71 -32.30
N ALA A 4 62.51 -42.60 -33.01
CA ALA A 4 61.26 -41.80 -32.97
C ALA A 4 60.71 -41.32 -31.59
N ALA A 5 60.73 -40.03 -31.27
CA ALA A 5 59.79 -38.99 -31.74
C ALA A 5 58.30 -39.33 -31.48
N GLY A 6 57.71 -38.69 -30.45
CA GLY A 6 56.28 -38.74 -30.16
C GLY A 6 55.81 -37.56 -29.30
N ARG A 7 55.63 -36.40 -29.93
CA ARG A 7 54.88 -35.25 -29.38
C ARG A 7 53.47 -35.69 -28.97
N ARG A 8 53.00 -35.30 -27.77
CA ARG A 8 51.59 -34.88 -27.60
C ARG A 8 51.34 -34.03 -26.34
N ILE A 9 51.26 -32.73 -26.62
CA ILE A 9 50.22 -31.76 -26.19
C ILE A 9 49.95 -31.65 -24.67
N LEU A 10 50.50 -30.56 -24.12
CA LEU A 10 49.97 -29.82 -22.97
C LEU A 10 48.48 -29.53 -23.17
N GLY A 11 47.63 -30.18 -22.37
CA GLY A 11 46.21 -29.88 -22.26
C GLY A 11 45.86 -29.53 -20.83
N PHE A 12 46.34 -28.37 -20.34
CA PHE A 12 45.83 -27.76 -19.11
C PHE A 12 44.42 -27.24 -19.39
N GLY A 13 43.45 -28.15 -19.35
CA GLY A 13 42.03 -27.82 -19.32
C GLY A 13 41.68 -27.24 -17.95
N LEU A 14 41.99 -25.96 -17.74
CA LEU A 14 41.29 -25.13 -16.74
C LEU A 14 39.84 -25.03 -17.20
N GLY A 15 39.06 -26.07 -16.86
CA GLY A 15 37.62 -26.04 -16.92
C GLY A 15 37.14 -24.95 -15.98
N LYS A 16 36.96 -23.74 -16.54
CA LYS A 16 36.18 -22.67 -15.92
C LYS A 16 34.81 -23.27 -15.63
N ARG A 17 34.58 -23.69 -14.38
CA ARG A 17 33.24 -23.95 -13.89
C ARG A 17 32.50 -22.62 -14.05
N ALA A 18 31.62 -22.57 -15.05
CA ALA A 18 30.64 -21.51 -15.14
C ALA A 18 29.93 -21.41 -13.79
N PRO A 19 29.68 -20.19 -13.27
CA PRO A 19 28.87 -20.07 -12.08
C PRO A 19 27.54 -20.76 -12.36
N ALA A 20 27.09 -21.56 -11.39
CA ALA A 20 25.76 -22.16 -11.41
C ALA A 20 24.78 -21.08 -11.85
N SER A 21 24.02 -21.41 -12.90
CA SER A 21 22.91 -20.62 -13.45
C SER A 21 22.31 -19.75 -12.35
N ALA A 22 22.49 -18.44 -12.46
CA ALA A 22 21.78 -17.48 -11.64
C ALA A 22 20.30 -17.87 -11.74
N THR A 23 19.76 -18.41 -10.65
CA THR A 23 18.33 -18.61 -10.49
C THR A 23 17.71 -17.31 -10.94
N ALA A 24 16.92 -17.34 -12.01
CA ALA A 24 16.28 -16.14 -12.52
C ALA A 24 15.50 -15.54 -11.37
N TRP A 25 16.06 -14.51 -10.73
CA TRP A 25 15.49 -13.83 -9.59
C TRP A 25 14.24 -13.20 -10.17
N ARG A 26 13.07 -13.81 -9.94
CA ARG A 26 11.78 -13.26 -10.34
C ARG A 26 11.57 -12.04 -9.44
N GLY A 27 12.17 -10.94 -9.86
CA GLY A 27 12.62 -9.87 -9.00
C GLY A 27 11.49 -8.95 -8.59
N TYR A 28 10.98 -9.18 -7.39
CA TYR A 28 10.38 -8.10 -6.63
C TYR A 28 11.50 -7.28 -5.97
N HIS A 29 11.33 -5.97 -5.96
CA HIS A 29 12.22 -5.09 -5.22
C HIS A 29 12.15 -5.46 -3.73
N GLU A 30 13.27 -5.38 -3.01
CA GLU A 30 13.37 -5.74 -1.59
C GLU A 30 12.27 -5.11 -0.73
N ARG A 31 11.93 -3.85 -1.01
CA ARG A 31 10.84 -3.12 -0.33
C ARG A 31 9.47 -3.76 -0.54
N VAL A 32 9.18 -4.25 -1.75
CA VAL A 32 7.91 -4.94 -2.01
C VAL A 32 7.85 -6.23 -1.21
N VAL A 33 8.95 -6.97 -1.15
CA VAL A 33 9.04 -8.22 -0.37
C VAL A 33 8.87 -7.92 1.12
N ASP A 34 9.56 -6.90 1.64
CA ASP A 34 9.47 -6.53 3.05
C ASP A 34 8.05 -6.11 3.48
N HIS A 35 7.37 -5.28 2.70
CA HIS A 35 5.97 -4.92 2.99
C HIS A 35 4.97 -6.05 2.72
N TYR A 36 5.35 -7.08 1.97
CA TYR A 36 4.52 -8.26 1.75
C TYR A 36 4.66 -9.27 2.90
N ASP A 37 5.90 -9.57 3.33
CA ASP A 37 6.18 -10.53 4.39
C ASP A 37 5.86 -9.94 5.78
N ASN A 38 6.12 -8.64 5.96
CA ASN A 38 5.89 -7.90 7.20
C ASN A 38 4.99 -6.68 6.95
N PRO A 39 3.72 -6.84 6.55
CA PRO A 39 2.85 -5.70 6.27
C PRO A 39 2.58 -4.89 7.55
N ARG A 40 2.71 -3.57 7.47
CA ARG A 40 2.49 -2.66 8.60
C ARG A 40 1.02 -2.26 8.66
N ASN A 41 0.47 -2.03 9.85
CA ASN A 41 -0.89 -1.48 10.00
C ASN A 41 -2.02 -2.35 9.41
N VAL A 42 -1.84 -3.67 9.34
CA VAL A 42 -2.95 -4.58 8.96
C VAL A 42 -3.99 -4.59 10.07
N GLY A 43 -5.24 -4.27 9.75
CA GLY A 43 -6.28 -4.18 10.77
C GLY A 43 -7.58 -3.56 10.29
N SER A 44 -8.45 -3.23 11.22
CA SER A 44 -9.66 -2.47 10.93
C SER A 44 -10.13 -1.71 12.16
N PHE A 45 -10.60 -0.49 11.95
CA PHE A 45 -11.31 0.29 12.96
C PHE A 45 -12.82 0.07 12.87
N ASP A 46 -13.54 0.46 13.93
CA ASP A 46 -15.00 0.51 13.90
C ASP A 46 -15.47 1.49 12.81
N LYS A 47 -16.41 1.05 11.98
CA LYS A 47 -16.99 1.85 10.91
C LYS A 47 -17.92 2.93 11.45
N ASN A 48 -18.48 2.72 12.63
CA ASN A 48 -19.43 3.64 13.28
C ASN A 48 -18.75 4.79 14.02
N ASP A 49 -17.42 4.71 14.23
CA ASP A 49 -16.65 5.78 14.85
C ASP A 49 -16.68 7.03 13.93
N PRO A 50 -17.14 8.19 14.42
CA PRO A 50 -17.19 9.42 13.65
C PRO A 50 -15.78 9.96 13.31
N SER A 51 -14.76 9.61 14.10
CA SER A 51 -13.37 9.99 13.86
C SER A 51 -12.67 9.14 12.79
N VAL A 52 -13.37 8.14 12.22
CA VAL A 52 -12.80 7.19 11.26
C VAL A 52 -13.37 7.40 9.86
N GLY A 53 -12.48 7.70 8.90
CA GLY A 53 -12.77 7.66 7.47
C GLY A 53 -12.48 6.29 6.88
N THR A 54 -13.36 5.77 6.03
CA THR A 54 -13.20 4.47 5.36
C THR A 54 -13.26 4.60 3.85
N GLY A 55 -12.16 4.26 3.17
CA GLY A 55 -12.08 4.09 1.73
C GLY A 55 -12.14 2.62 1.36
N LEU A 56 -13.15 2.21 0.60
CA LEU A 56 -13.22 0.88 -0.02
C LEU A 56 -13.19 1.05 -1.53
N VAL A 57 -12.14 0.55 -2.17
CA VAL A 57 -11.90 0.71 -3.60
C VAL A 57 -11.47 -0.62 -4.23
N GLY A 58 -11.57 -0.69 -5.56
CA GLY A 58 -11.31 -1.92 -6.32
C GLY A 58 -12.57 -2.75 -6.54
N ALA A 59 -12.42 -3.84 -7.30
CA ALA A 59 -13.51 -4.71 -7.69
C ALA A 59 -13.08 -6.17 -7.60
N PRO A 60 -13.88 -7.06 -6.98
CA PRO A 60 -13.55 -8.48 -6.88
C PRO A 60 -13.27 -9.14 -8.24
N ALA A 61 -13.95 -8.69 -9.30
CA ALA A 61 -13.76 -9.18 -10.66
C ALA A 61 -12.35 -8.89 -11.22
N CYS A 62 -11.71 -7.82 -10.76
CA CYS A 62 -10.35 -7.44 -11.16
C CYS A 62 -9.26 -8.10 -10.30
N GLY A 63 -9.64 -8.80 -9.24
CA GLY A 63 -8.72 -9.47 -8.33
C GLY A 63 -8.06 -8.58 -7.29
N ASP A 64 -8.30 -7.26 -7.31
CA ASP A 64 -7.77 -6.31 -6.34
C ASP A 64 -8.90 -5.51 -5.66
N VAL A 65 -8.95 -5.57 -4.33
CA VAL A 65 -9.89 -4.83 -3.47
C VAL A 65 -9.14 -4.35 -2.24
N MET A 66 -9.19 -3.04 -1.97
CA MET A 66 -8.50 -2.42 -0.85
C MET A 66 -9.49 -1.66 0.02
N LYS A 67 -9.45 -1.95 1.32
CA LYS A 67 -10.08 -1.18 2.38
C LYS A 67 -9.00 -0.45 3.19
N LEU A 68 -8.98 0.87 3.14
CA LEU A 68 -8.11 1.72 3.95
C LEU A 68 -8.97 2.51 4.93
N GLN A 69 -8.58 2.54 6.19
CA GLN A 69 -9.24 3.31 7.22
C GLN A 69 -8.23 4.25 7.88
N ILE A 70 -8.61 5.52 8.02
CA ILE A 70 -7.84 6.53 8.73
C ILE A 70 -8.61 6.96 9.96
N LYS A 71 -7.90 7.18 11.06
CA LYS A 71 -8.43 7.80 12.27
C LYS A 71 -7.88 9.20 12.38
N VAL A 72 -8.76 10.17 12.50
CA VAL A 72 -8.42 11.59 12.50
C VAL A 72 -8.71 12.18 13.87
N ASP A 73 -7.82 13.05 14.34
CA ASP A 73 -8.09 13.89 15.50
C ASP A 73 -8.92 15.10 15.06
N ASP A 74 -10.13 15.18 15.60
CA ASP A 74 -11.12 16.21 15.29
C ASP A 74 -10.65 17.63 15.62
N THR A 75 -9.72 17.79 16.56
CA THR A 75 -9.24 19.10 17.02
C THR A 75 -8.13 19.64 16.15
N THR A 76 -7.22 18.76 15.70
CA THR A 76 -6.03 19.13 14.93
C THR A 76 -6.17 18.89 13.43
N GLY A 77 -7.14 18.08 13.01
CA GLY A 77 -7.27 17.63 11.62
C GLY A 77 -6.16 16.67 11.19
N LYS A 78 -5.45 16.07 12.15
CA LYS A 78 -4.31 15.19 11.90
C LYS A 78 -4.73 13.73 11.90
N ILE A 79 -4.16 12.92 11.00
CA ILE A 79 -4.35 11.47 11.01
C ILE A 79 -3.49 10.88 12.11
N VAL A 80 -4.12 10.38 13.19
CA VAL A 80 -3.43 9.79 14.34
C VAL A 80 -3.05 8.33 14.10
N ASP A 81 -3.86 7.62 13.31
CA ASP A 81 -3.59 6.23 12.97
C ASP A 81 -4.25 5.85 11.65
N ALA A 82 -3.75 4.78 11.04
CA ALA A 82 -4.30 4.23 9.81
C ALA A 82 -4.17 2.71 9.84
N CYS A 83 -5.14 2.02 9.24
CA CYS A 83 -5.08 0.58 9.04
C CYS A 83 -5.67 0.18 7.69
N PHE A 84 -5.27 -0.99 7.20
CA PHE A 84 -5.78 -1.51 5.94
C PHE A 84 -6.14 -2.99 6.00
N LYS A 85 -7.02 -3.39 5.07
CA LYS A 85 -7.24 -4.76 4.63
C LYS A 85 -7.28 -4.75 3.11
N THR A 86 -6.52 -5.63 2.48
CA THR A 86 -6.48 -5.70 1.02
C THR A 86 -6.52 -7.15 0.57
N PHE A 87 -7.17 -7.38 -0.55
CA PHE A 87 -7.15 -8.61 -1.31
C PHE A 87 -6.55 -8.26 -2.67
N GLY A 88 -5.46 -8.90 -3.05
CA GLY A 88 -4.77 -8.56 -4.29
C GLY A 88 -3.40 -9.20 -4.37
N CYS A 89 -2.67 -8.85 -5.43
CA CYS A 89 -1.31 -9.33 -5.59
C CYS A 89 -0.34 -8.73 -4.56
N GLY A 90 0.86 -9.32 -4.38
CA GLY A 90 1.84 -8.85 -3.40
C GLY A 90 2.21 -7.36 -3.54
N SER A 91 2.21 -6.84 -4.76
CA SER A 91 2.41 -5.40 -5.03
C SER A 91 1.28 -4.53 -4.51
N ALA A 92 0.04 -5.02 -4.50
CA ALA A 92 -1.10 -4.32 -3.91
C ALA A 92 -0.97 -4.29 -2.38
N ILE A 93 -0.59 -5.40 -1.75
CA ILE A 93 -0.32 -5.48 -0.30
C ILE A 93 0.79 -4.50 0.09
N ALA A 94 1.91 -4.51 -0.64
CA ALA A 94 3.01 -3.59 -0.38
C ALA A 94 2.60 -2.12 -0.55
N SER A 95 1.84 -1.80 -1.61
CA SER A 95 1.34 -0.43 -1.85
C SER A 95 0.38 0.02 -0.74
N SER A 96 -0.48 -0.86 -0.25
CA SER A 96 -1.38 -0.57 0.88
C SER A 96 -0.63 -0.32 2.18
N SER A 97 0.40 -1.12 2.48
CA SER A 97 1.23 -0.94 3.68
C SER A 97 1.95 0.42 3.65
N VAL A 98 2.61 0.73 2.54
CA VAL A 98 3.30 2.02 2.36
C VAL A 98 2.34 3.19 2.50
N ALA A 99 1.16 3.09 1.87
CA ALA A 99 0.14 4.13 1.97
C ALA A 99 -0.27 4.39 3.43
N THR A 100 -0.50 3.34 4.23
CA THR A 100 -0.88 3.53 5.64
C THR A 100 0.22 4.16 6.49
N GLU A 101 1.49 3.87 6.21
CA GLU A 101 2.60 4.51 6.91
C GLU A 101 2.76 5.97 6.52
N TRP A 102 2.52 6.29 5.25
CA TRP A 102 2.69 7.66 4.75
C TRP A 102 1.58 8.59 5.21
N VAL A 103 0.34 8.11 5.33
CA VAL A 103 -0.78 8.94 5.81
C VAL A 103 -0.73 9.17 7.31
N LYS A 104 -0.11 8.25 8.08
CA LYS A 104 -0.05 8.37 9.54
C LYS A 104 0.79 9.58 9.94
N GLY A 105 0.21 10.43 10.77
CA GLY A 105 0.86 11.62 11.30
C GLY A 105 0.89 12.82 10.35
N LYS A 106 0.22 12.76 9.20
CA LYS A 106 0.05 13.90 8.27
C LYS A 106 -1.29 14.60 8.48
N GLN A 107 -1.38 15.83 7.97
CA GLN A 107 -2.66 16.54 7.87
C GLN A 107 -3.51 15.97 6.73
N MET A 108 -4.83 16.09 6.85
CA MET A 108 -5.79 15.59 5.85
C MET A 108 -5.58 16.20 4.46
N GLU A 109 -5.18 17.45 4.39
CA GLU A 109 -4.91 18.15 3.13
C GLU A 109 -3.60 17.68 2.48
N GLU A 110 -2.60 17.34 3.31
CA GLU A 110 -1.30 16.86 2.86
C GLU A 110 -1.41 15.46 2.25
N VAL A 111 -2.26 14.58 2.80
CA VAL A 111 -2.37 13.22 2.28
C VAL A 111 -3.01 13.15 0.90
N LEU A 112 -3.81 14.15 0.51
CA LEU A 112 -4.36 14.27 -0.84
C LEU A 112 -3.28 14.57 -1.89
N SER A 113 -2.11 15.06 -1.46
CA SER A 113 -0.98 15.32 -2.35
C SER A 113 -0.16 14.06 -2.68
N ILE A 114 -0.39 12.95 -1.96
CA ILE A 114 0.30 11.67 -2.21
C ILE A 114 -0.18 11.10 -3.54
N LYS A 115 0.76 10.89 -4.48
CA LYS A 115 0.46 10.35 -5.81
C LYS A 115 0.88 8.90 -5.93
N ASN A 116 0.18 8.17 -6.80
CA ASN A 116 0.55 6.82 -7.20
C ASN A 116 2.00 6.74 -7.71
N THR A 117 2.48 7.77 -8.40
CA THR A 117 3.85 7.83 -8.94
C THR A 117 4.90 7.77 -7.84
N ASP A 118 4.64 8.37 -6.68
CA ASP A 118 5.57 8.39 -5.56
C ASP A 118 5.63 7.02 -4.90
N ILE A 119 4.47 6.37 -4.71
CA ILE A 119 4.37 5.00 -4.19
C ILE A 119 5.06 4.01 -5.14
N ALA A 120 4.76 4.11 -6.45
CA ALA A 120 5.35 3.26 -7.48
C ALA A 120 6.88 3.40 -7.54
N LYS A 121 7.39 4.63 -7.46
CA LYS A 121 8.82 4.91 -7.41
C LYS A 121 9.45 4.39 -6.13
N HIS A 122 8.79 4.56 -4.99
CA HIS A 122 9.27 4.09 -3.71
C HIS A 122 9.42 2.56 -3.69
N LEU A 123 8.44 1.84 -4.23
CA LEU A 123 8.44 0.38 -4.32
C LEU A 123 9.17 -0.17 -5.55
N SER A 124 9.69 0.71 -6.43
CA SER A 124 10.29 0.35 -7.72
C SER A 124 9.40 -0.59 -8.53
N LEU A 125 8.11 -0.26 -8.62
CA LEU A 125 7.14 -1.08 -9.33
C LEU A 125 7.40 -1.07 -10.84
N PRO A 126 7.39 -2.23 -11.53
CA PRO A 126 7.43 -2.26 -12.98
C PRO A 126 6.14 -1.67 -13.58
N PRO A 127 6.16 -1.16 -14.82
CA PRO A 127 5.01 -0.51 -15.45
C PRO A 127 3.71 -1.32 -15.43
N VAL A 128 3.81 -2.66 -15.50
CA VAL A 128 2.67 -3.59 -15.47
C VAL A 128 1.91 -3.58 -14.12
N LYS A 129 2.55 -3.12 -13.04
CA LYS A 129 2.01 -3.12 -11.67
C LYS A 129 1.62 -1.74 -11.14
N LEU A 130 1.58 -0.72 -12.00
CA LEU A 130 1.20 0.65 -11.60
C LEU A 130 -0.26 0.77 -11.11
N HIS A 131 -1.15 -0.15 -11.50
CA HIS A 131 -2.52 -0.17 -10.99
C HIS A 131 -2.56 -0.38 -9.45
N CYS A 132 -1.59 -1.08 -8.87
CA CYS A 132 -1.51 -1.30 -7.42
C CYS A 132 -1.27 0.02 -6.67
N SER A 133 -0.43 0.90 -7.22
CA SER A 133 -0.19 2.23 -6.66
C SER A 133 -1.38 3.18 -6.88
N MET A 134 -2.10 3.04 -7.99
CA MET A 134 -3.33 3.82 -8.24
C MET A 134 -4.44 3.43 -7.25
N LEU A 135 -4.61 2.14 -6.99
CA LEU A 135 -5.56 1.64 -5.98
C LEU A 135 -5.28 2.24 -4.59
N ALA A 136 -4.01 2.35 -4.21
CA ALA A 136 -3.62 2.95 -2.94
C ALA A 136 -3.93 4.45 -2.86
N GLU A 137 -3.64 5.22 -3.92
CA GLU A 137 -4.02 6.63 -4.02
C GLU A 137 -5.53 6.83 -3.93
N ASP A 138 -6.30 6.05 -4.69
CA ASP A 138 -7.76 6.12 -4.70
C ASP A 138 -8.35 5.77 -3.32
N ALA A 139 -7.76 4.80 -2.62
CA ALA A 139 -8.17 4.42 -1.27
C ALA A 139 -7.97 5.56 -0.26
N ILE A 140 -6.84 6.30 -0.35
CA ILE A 140 -6.57 7.47 0.51
C ILE A 140 -7.63 8.54 0.28
N LYS A 141 -7.87 8.91 -0.98
CA LYS A 141 -8.87 9.93 -1.34
C LYS A 141 -10.28 9.53 -0.90
N ALA A 142 -10.64 8.25 -1.07
CA ALA A 142 -11.93 7.74 -0.64
C ALA A 142 -12.08 7.80 0.89
N ALA A 143 -11.04 7.47 1.65
CA ALA A 143 -11.06 7.52 3.11
C ALA A 143 -11.20 8.95 3.65
N VAL A 144 -10.48 9.91 3.04
CA VAL A 144 -10.59 11.34 3.36
C VAL A 144 -12.01 11.84 3.09
N LYS A 145 -12.54 11.54 1.90
CA LYS A 145 -13.90 11.96 1.51
C LYS A 145 -14.99 11.38 2.42
N ASP A 146 -14.83 10.12 2.85
CA ASP A 146 -15.78 9.49 3.80
C ASP A 146 -15.76 10.21 5.15
N TYR A 147 -14.58 10.54 5.67
CA TYR A 147 -14.46 11.31 6.91
C TYR A 147 -15.09 12.71 6.81
N GLU A 148 -14.81 13.44 5.74
CA GLU A 148 -15.43 14.77 5.49
C GLU A 148 -16.96 14.66 5.41
N ALA A 149 -17.48 13.66 4.71
CA ALA A 149 -18.92 13.41 4.62
C ALA A 149 -19.54 13.08 5.98
N LYS A 150 -18.83 12.35 6.85
CA LYS A 150 -19.27 12.06 8.23
C LYS A 150 -19.26 13.30 9.10
N LYS A 151 -18.23 14.16 8.99
CA LYS A 151 -18.16 15.46 9.68
C LYS A 151 -19.38 16.31 9.37
N VAL A 152 -19.72 16.49 8.10
CA VAL A 152 -20.89 17.28 7.67
C VAL A 152 -22.21 16.70 8.22
N LYS A 153 -22.36 15.36 8.21
CA LYS A 153 -23.55 14.70 8.79
C LYS A 153 -23.63 14.85 10.31
N SER A 154 -22.49 14.89 11.00
CA SER A 154 -22.44 15.06 12.46
C SER A 154 -22.78 16.48 12.88
N THR A 155 -22.31 17.50 12.15
CA THR A 155 -22.65 18.91 12.43
C THR A 155 -24.09 19.25 12.06
N GLY A 156 -24.63 18.70 10.97
CA GLY A 156 -26.04 18.88 10.59
C GLY A 156 -27.06 18.18 11.51
N LYS A 157 -26.65 17.19 12.31
CA LYS A 157 -27.54 16.56 13.32
C LYS A 157 -27.63 17.33 14.63
N THR A 158 -26.68 18.23 14.92
CA THR A 158 -26.66 18.98 16.18
C THR A 158 -27.74 20.08 16.22
N GLU A 159 -28.16 20.61 15.06
CA GLU A 159 -29.21 21.65 14.98
C GLU A 159 -30.64 21.11 15.06
N ALA A 160 -30.86 19.82 14.81
CA ALA A 160 -32.22 19.23 14.76
C ALA A 160 -32.74 18.69 16.10
N VAL A 161 -31.96 18.74 17.20
CA VAL A 161 -32.34 18.13 18.49
C VAL A 161 -32.88 19.16 19.50
N GLN A 162 -32.95 20.45 19.16
CA GLN A 162 -33.33 21.51 20.09
C GLN A 162 -34.59 22.28 19.65
N THR A 163 -35.69 21.60 19.32
CA THR A 163 -37.02 22.26 19.16
C THR A 163 -38.20 21.57 19.83
N ASP A 164 -38.06 20.38 20.44
CA ASP A 164 -39.23 19.64 20.96
C ASP A 164 -39.41 19.66 22.49
N LYS A 165 -38.96 20.71 23.19
CA LYS A 165 -39.11 20.80 24.67
C LYS A 165 -39.70 22.09 25.24
N VAL A 166 -40.38 22.92 24.43
CA VAL A 166 -41.13 24.08 24.95
C VAL A 166 -42.54 24.13 24.35
N ALA A 167 -43.38 23.16 24.69
CA ALA A 167 -44.84 23.24 24.44
C ALA A 167 -45.62 22.25 25.33
N ASN A 168 -45.50 22.38 26.66
CA ASN A 168 -46.54 21.99 27.61
C ASN A 168 -46.13 22.41 29.03
N ALA A 169 -46.36 23.68 29.37
CA ALA A 169 -46.48 24.19 30.73
C ALA A 169 -47.35 25.46 30.69
#